data_AF-A0A2N7PZG5-F1
#
_entry.id   AF-A0A2N7PZG5-F1
#
_cell.length_a   1.000
_cell.length_b   1.000
_cell.length_c   1.000
_cell.angle_alpha   90.00
_cell.angle_beta   90.00
_cell.angle_gamma   90.00
#
_symmetry.space_group_name_H-M   'P 1'
#
loop_
_entity.id
_entity.type
_entity.pdbx_description
1 polymer ?
#
loop_
_entity_poly.entity_id
_entity_poly.type
_entity_poly.pdbx_seq_one_letter_code
_entity_poly.pdbx_strand_id
1 'polypeptide(L)'
;MSIFTKISVLGAIWIALELVMGVFHKSVCTSSGCTIAASYNRYPEFVMLTIGLLLFIVLGILKEKKKEKLLDIILIGALGSEGYLQGFEIFVAHTFCIFCTVTFLIILTLFIIRIKENKDILLKGLSAFLFVFATVFLVNNPTLEIKHQYTLLYLPGCPHCEHTEKFLDDIHVKYNKINASHHKGLIMSMGIDEVPVLFVREPYGYKVLVGSDSIESFFKNTTKSLQNQQASPRALDNNSLNIGGGCQLNNIFGSSCSK
;
A
#
# COMPACT_ATOMS: atom_id res chain seq x y z
N MET A 1 -1.81 42.18 3.45
CA MET A 1 -1.67 40.75 3.09
C MET A 1 -1.49 40.60 1.59
N SER A 2 -0.38 39.99 1.19
CA SER A 2 -0.15 39.59 -0.20
C SER A 2 -1.17 38.52 -0.65
N ILE A 3 -1.35 38.32 -1.97
CA ILE A 3 -2.21 37.25 -2.51
C ILE A 3 -1.75 35.88 -2.00
N PHE A 4 -0.43 35.67 -1.95
CA PHE A 4 0.18 34.46 -1.39
C PHE A 4 -0.25 34.21 0.06
N THR A 5 -0.21 35.25 0.91
CA THR A 5 -0.62 35.14 2.32
C THR A 5 -2.11 34.81 2.42
N LYS A 6 -2.98 35.38 1.57
CA LYS A 6 -4.42 35.08 1.56
C LYS A 6 -4.69 33.61 1.25
N ILE A 7 -4.01 33.05 0.25
CA ILE A 7 -4.16 31.64 -0.11
C ILE A 7 -3.56 30.71 0.95
N SER A 8 -2.45 31.11 1.57
CA SER A 8 -1.88 30.37 2.71
C SER A 8 -2.87 30.32 3.88
N VAL A 9 -3.54 31.43 4.19
CA VAL A 9 -4.61 31.46 5.21
C VAL A 9 -5.80 30.60 4.81
N LEU A 10 -6.19 30.59 3.54
CA LEU A 10 -7.25 29.71 3.04
C LEU A 10 -6.89 28.23 3.25
N GLY A 11 -5.64 27.84 2.94
CA GLY A 11 -5.13 26.49 3.22
C GLY A 11 -5.14 26.13 4.70
N ALA A 12 -4.72 27.06 5.56
CA ALA A 12 -4.80 26.87 7.01
C ALA A 12 -6.24 26.69 7.50
N ILE A 13 -7.19 27.48 6.99
CA ILE A 13 -8.62 27.34 7.31
C ILE A 13 -9.15 25.99 6.81
N TRP A 14 -8.80 25.59 5.59
CA TRP A 14 -9.19 24.29 5.02
C TRP A 14 -8.77 23.12 5.91
N ILE A 15 -7.52 23.10 6.36
CA ILE A 15 -7.02 22.06 7.26
C ILE A 15 -7.63 22.18 8.66
N ALA A 16 -7.76 23.39 9.20
CA ALA A 16 -8.35 23.60 10.52
C ALA A 16 -9.81 23.14 10.58
N LEU A 17 -10.57 23.33 9.50
CA LEU A 17 -11.93 22.80 9.38
C LEU A 17 -11.94 21.29 9.53
N GLU A 18 -11.08 20.57 8.79
CA GLU A 18 -11.01 19.10 8.89
C GLU A 18 -10.55 18.63 10.26
N LEU A 19 -9.59 19.34 10.87
CA LEU A 19 -9.13 19.05 12.24
C LEU A 19 -10.29 19.19 13.25
N VAL A 20 -11.07 20.27 13.17
CA VAL A 20 -12.21 20.53 14.06
C VAL A 20 -13.29 19.48 13.85
N MET A 21 -13.65 19.20 12.59
CA MET A 21 -14.66 18.19 12.28
C MET A 21 -14.23 16.80 12.78
N GLY A 22 -12.97 16.42 12.57
CA GLY A 22 -12.41 15.15 13.04
C GLY A 22 -12.56 14.94 14.54
N VAL A 23 -12.44 15.99 15.36
CA VAL A 23 -12.69 15.94 16.81
C VAL A 23 -14.16 15.64 17.13
N PHE A 24 -15.10 16.16 16.33
CA PHE A 24 -16.54 15.93 16.47
C PHE A 24 -17.03 14.62 15.82
N HIS A 25 -16.13 13.72 15.42
CA HIS A 25 -16.46 12.44 14.76
C HIS A 25 -17.25 12.61 13.45
N LYS A 26 -17.12 13.76 12.79
CA LYS A 26 -17.60 14.01 11.44
C LYS A 26 -16.38 14.36 10.59
N SER A 27 -16.23 13.83 9.39
CA SER A 27 -15.10 14.21 8.51
C SER A 27 -15.66 14.73 7.18
N VAL A 28 -14.98 15.68 6.53
CA VAL A 28 -15.25 16.00 5.11
C VAL A 28 -14.86 14.81 4.25
N CYS A 29 -13.90 14.03 4.74
CA CYS A 29 -13.48 12.76 4.21
C CYS A 29 -14.52 11.63 4.38
N THR A 30 -15.64 11.77 3.68
CA THR A 30 -16.68 10.74 3.55
C THR A 30 -16.47 9.80 2.35
N SER A 31 -15.47 10.08 1.51
CA SER A 31 -15.17 9.23 0.36
C SER A 31 -14.38 7.98 0.76
N SER A 32 -14.59 6.88 0.02
CA SER A 32 -13.82 5.64 0.19
C SER A 32 -12.31 5.86 0.02
N GLY A 33 -11.91 6.83 -0.82
CA GLY A 33 -10.52 7.19 -1.02
C GLY A 33 -9.85 7.78 0.22
N CYS A 34 -10.58 8.59 1.00
CA CYS A 34 -10.06 9.10 2.26
C CYS A 34 -9.82 7.99 3.29
N THR A 35 -10.75 7.05 3.43
CA THR A 35 -10.61 5.92 4.37
C THR A 35 -9.41 5.05 4.01
N ILE A 36 -9.21 4.79 2.71
CA ILE A 36 -8.07 4.01 2.23
C ILE A 36 -6.78 4.79 2.50
N ALA A 37 -6.69 6.06 2.12
CA ALA A 37 -5.50 6.89 2.37
C ALA A 37 -5.15 6.96 3.88
N ALA A 38 -6.16 7.10 4.74
CA ALA A 38 -5.98 7.11 6.19
C ALA A 38 -5.43 5.76 6.72
N SER A 39 -5.85 4.64 6.16
CA SER A 39 -5.41 3.30 6.62
C SER A 39 -3.91 3.03 6.40
N TYR A 40 -3.28 3.75 5.47
CA TYR A 40 -1.83 3.63 5.21
C TYR A 40 -0.98 4.57 6.07
N ASN A 41 -1.60 5.50 6.80
CA ASN A 41 -0.85 6.41 7.66
C ASN A 41 -0.36 5.67 8.91
N ARG A 42 0.96 5.70 9.11
CA ARG A 42 1.59 5.20 10.35
C ARG A 42 1.13 5.97 11.59
N TYR A 43 0.87 7.26 11.42
CA TYR A 43 0.46 8.14 12.50
C TYR A 43 -1.03 8.45 12.40
N PRO A 44 -1.69 8.76 13.53
CA PRO A 44 -3.08 9.20 13.51
C PRO A 44 -3.28 10.45 12.64
N GLU A 45 -4.47 10.59 12.07
CA GLU A 45 -4.83 11.69 11.16
C GLU A 45 -4.56 13.07 11.75
N PHE A 46 -4.81 13.26 13.05
CA PHE A 46 -4.59 14.55 13.72
C PHE A 46 -3.14 15.03 13.64
N VAL A 47 -2.16 14.11 13.61
CA VAL A 47 -0.73 14.46 13.53
C VAL A 47 -0.43 15.06 12.16
N MET A 48 -0.88 14.38 11.09
CA MET A 48 -0.68 14.84 9.72
C MET A 48 -1.38 16.18 9.46
N LEU A 49 -2.62 16.33 9.96
CA LEU A 49 -3.37 17.59 9.88
C LEU A 49 -2.66 18.72 10.63
N THR A 50 -2.12 18.45 11.82
CA THR A 50 -1.37 19.46 12.59
C THR A 50 -0.11 19.92 11.85
N ILE A 51 0.62 18.99 11.22
CA ILE A 51 1.79 19.31 10.39
C ILE A 51 1.39 20.20 9.20
N GLY A 52 0.32 19.85 8.49
CA GLY A 52 -0.19 20.64 7.38
C GLY A 52 -0.66 22.04 7.80
N LEU A 53 -1.33 22.16 8.96
CA LEU A 53 -1.74 23.44 9.51
C LEU A 53 -0.54 24.34 9.83
N LEU A 54 0.48 23.78 10.50
CA LEU A 54 1.72 24.47 10.79
C LEU A 54 2.43 24.93 9.52
N LEU A 55 2.46 24.09 8.48
CA LEU A 55 3.04 24.42 7.18
C LEU A 55 2.42 25.70 6.61
N PHE A 56 1.09 25.78 6.49
CA PHE A 56 0.43 26.96 5.92
C PHE A 56 0.62 28.23 6.77
N ILE A 57 0.61 28.11 8.10
CA ILE A 57 0.89 29.22 9.01
C ILE A 57 2.32 29.73 8.79
N VAL A 58 3.30 28.83 8.75
CA VAL A 58 4.72 29.16 8.56
C VAL A 58 4.94 29.81 7.20
N LEU A 59 4.35 29.29 6.12
CA LEU A 59 4.44 29.89 4.78
C LEU A 59 3.90 31.33 4.76
N GLY A 60 2.75 31.57 5.40
CA GLY A 60 2.19 32.91 5.54
C GLY A 60 3.11 33.87 6.31
N ILE A 61 3.63 33.44 7.47
CA ILE A 61 4.53 34.25 8.30
C ILE A 61 5.84 34.56 7.57
N LEU A 62 6.43 33.56 6.89
CA LEU A 62 7.68 33.75 6.16
C LEU A 62 7.52 34.73 5.00
N LYS A 63 6.37 34.74 4.34
CA LYS A 63 6.07 35.70 3.27
C LYS A 63 5.99 37.12 3.82
N GLU A 64 5.29 37.33 4.93
CA GLU A 64 5.17 38.66 5.56
C GLU A 64 6.52 39.14 6.13
N LYS A 65 7.33 38.23 6.69
CA LYS A 65 8.70 38.52 7.16
C LYS A 65 9.73 38.66 6.02
N LYS A 66 9.32 38.53 4.76
CA LYS A 66 10.18 38.60 3.55
C LYS A 66 11.39 37.65 3.63
N LYS A 67 11.22 36.48 4.23
CA LYS A 67 12.26 35.43 4.32
C LYS A 67 12.21 34.53 3.09
N GLU A 68 12.43 35.14 1.94
CA GLU A 68 12.21 34.57 0.60
C GLU A 68 12.91 33.22 0.38
N LYS A 69 14.19 33.09 0.77
CA LYS A 69 14.95 31.84 0.60
C LYS A 69 14.36 30.67 1.41
N LEU A 70 13.95 30.93 2.64
CA LEU A 70 13.39 29.89 3.52
C LEU A 70 11.98 29.52 3.09
N LEU A 71 11.19 30.49 2.61
CA LEU A 71 9.90 30.26 1.98
C LEU A 71 10.03 29.33 0.78
N ASP A 72 11.01 29.58 -0.11
CA ASP A 72 11.22 28.77 -1.32
C ASP A 72 11.57 27.32 -0.95
N ILE A 73 12.47 27.12 0.01
CA ILE A 73 12.88 25.78 0.47
C ILE A 73 11.69 25.01 1.03
N ILE A 74 10.89 25.62 1.91
CA ILE A 74 9.75 24.96 2.54
C ILE A 74 8.65 24.67 1.51
N LEU A 75 8.40 25.60 0.58
CA LEU A 75 7.38 25.42 -0.46
C LEU A 75 7.77 24.31 -1.45
N ILE A 76 9.05 24.22 -1.84
CA ILE A 76 9.56 23.12 -2.68
C ILE A 76 9.45 21.79 -1.93
N GLY A 77 9.82 21.76 -0.65
CA GLY A 77 9.69 20.57 0.19
C GLY A 77 8.25 20.10 0.29
N ALA A 78 7.31 21.02 0.56
CA ALA A 78 5.89 20.73 0.59
C ALA A 78 5.37 20.19 -0.75
N LEU A 79 5.75 20.81 -1.87
CA LEU A 79 5.37 20.34 -3.20
C LEU A 79 5.91 18.93 -3.48
N GLY A 80 7.15 18.64 -3.09
CA GLY A 80 7.73 17.30 -3.19
C GLY A 80 7.01 16.28 -2.34
N SER A 81 6.68 16.62 -1.09
CA SER A 81 5.89 15.77 -0.19
C SER A 81 4.48 15.48 -0.73
N GLU A 82 3.79 16.48 -1.27
CA GLU A 82 2.50 16.25 -1.93
C GLU A 82 2.66 15.44 -3.22
N GLY A 83 3.78 15.55 -3.93
CA GLY A 83 4.11 14.67 -5.06
C GLY A 83 4.21 13.20 -4.66
N TYR A 84 4.75 12.90 -3.47
CA TYR A 84 4.73 11.54 -2.92
C TYR A 84 3.30 11.07 -2.66
N LEU A 85 2.50 11.88 -1.96
CA LEU A 85 1.12 11.54 -1.60
C LEU A 85 0.24 11.34 -2.85
N GLN A 86 0.37 12.22 -3.83
CA GLN A 86 -0.35 12.09 -5.10
C GLN A 86 0.10 10.87 -5.90
N GLY A 87 1.40 10.58 -5.91
CA GLY A 87 1.93 9.35 -6.51
C GLY A 87 1.34 8.11 -5.85
N PHE A 88 1.22 8.12 -4.52
CA PHE A 88 0.63 7.02 -3.76
C PHE A 88 -0.84 6.81 -4.12
N GLU A 89 -1.64 7.87 -4.15
CA GLU A 89 -3.06 7.81 -4.51
C GLU A 89 -3.29 7.24 -5.93
N ILE A 90 -2.45 7.63 -6.88
CA ILE A 90 -2.58 7.22 -8.29
C ILE A 90 -2.07 5.79 -8.52
N PHE A 91 -0.87 5.48 -8.04
CA PHE A 91 -0.17 4.24 -8.41
C PHE A 91 -0.39 3.08 -7.44
N VAL A 92 -0.62 3.38 -6.15
CA VAL A 92 -0.73 2.35 -5.11
C VAL A 92 -2.17 2.16 -4.68
N ALA A 93 -2.83 3.25 -4.26
CA ALA A 93 -4.18 3.17 -3.72
C ALA A 93 -5.27 3.08 -4.82
N HIS A 94 -4.96 3.52 -6.04
CA HIS A 94 -5.89 3.61 -7.18
C HIS A 94 -7.21 4.31 -6.84
N THR A 95 -7.15 5.28 -5.93
CA THR A 95 -8.30 6.04 -5.44
C THR A 95 -7.87 7.41 -4.98
N PHE A 96 -8.72 8.41 -5.18
CA PHE A 96 -8.40 9.80 -4.87
C PHE A 96 -9.01 10.21 -3.53
N CYS A 97 -8.19 10.79 -2.66
CA CYS A 97 -8.66 11.46 -1.46
C CYS A 97 -8.98 12.92 -1.81
N ILE A 98 -10.25 13.30 -1.72
CA ILE A 98 -10.70 14.66 -2.08
C ILE A 98 -9.98 15.70 -1.22
N PHE A 99 -9.80 15.42 0.08
CA PHE A 99 -9.13 16.33 1.00
C PHE A 99 -7.65 16.54 0.65
N CYS A 100 -6.90 15.46 0.41
CA CYS A 100 -5.49 15.53 0.00
C CYS A 100 -5.34 16.22 -1.36
N THR A 101 -6.17 15.86 -2.34
CA THR A 101 -6.16 16.46 -3.67
C THR A 101 -6.39 17.98 -3.60
N VAL A 102 -7.35 18.45 -2.81
CA VAL A 102 -7.58 19.89 -2.62
C VAL A 102 -6.38 20.55 -1.95
N THR A 103 -5.77 19.91 -0.95
CA THR A 103 -4.57 20.42 -0.26
C THR A 103 -3.40 20.57 -1.22
N PHE A 104 -3.15 19.57 -2.06
CA PHE A 104 -2.18 19.63 -3.14
C PHE A 104 -2.45 20.79 -4.10
N LEU A 105 -3.70 20.99 -4.54
CA LEU A 105 -4.05 22.10 -5.43
C LEU A 105 -3.80 23.48 -4.81
N ILE A 106 -4.00 23.63 -3.50
CA ILE A 106 -3.69 24.87 -2.78
C ILE A 106 -2.17 25.11 -2.77
N ILE A 107 -1.37 24.08 -2.46
CA ILE A 107 0.11 24.17 -2.48
C ILE A 107 0.63 24.47 -3.89
N LEU A 108 0.07 23.80 -4.91
CA LEU A 108 0.41 24.05 -6.31
C LEU A 108 0.08 25.49 -6.72
N THR A 109 -1.06 26.03 -6.27
CA THR A 109 -1.43 27.42 -6.51
C THR A 109 -0.44 28.40 -5.87
N LEU A 110 -0.02 28.14 -4.62
CA LEU A 110 1.02 28.92 -3.95
C LEU A 110 2.34 28.89 -4.72
N PHE A 111 2.72 27.72 -5.23
CA PHE A 111 3.91 27.53 -6.06
C PHE A 111 3.82 28.32 -7.39
N ILE A 112 2.69 28.27 -8.09
CA ILE A 112 2.47 29.04 -9.33
C ILE A 112 2.58 30.54 -9.09
N ILE A 113 2.00 31.05 -8.00
CA ILE A 113 2.13 32.46 -7.62
C ILE A 113 3.59 32.80 -7.37
N ARG A 114 4.32 31.91 -6.70
CA ARG A 114 5.72 32.12 -6.39
C ARG A 114 6.62 32.15 -7.63
N ILE A 115 6.32 31.36 -8.66
CA ILE A 115 7.03 31.38 -9.95
C ILE A 115 6.99 32.77 -10.61
N LYS A 116 5.89 33.52 -10.45
CA LYS A 116 5.79 34.88 -11.01
C LYS A 116 6.78 35.85 -10.36
N GLU A 117 7.11 35.64 -9.10
CA GLU A 117 8.08 36.47 -8.36
C GLU A 117 9.51 36.00 -8.58
N ASN A 118 9.74 34.68 -8.64
CA ASN A 118 11.05 34.06 -8.80
C ASN A 118 10.99 32.91 -9.80
N LYS A 119 11.41 33.14 -11.05
CA LYS A 119 11.36 32.11 -12.11
C LYS A 119 12.29 30.93 -11.85
N ASP A 120 13.39 31.12 -11.11
CA ASP A 120 14.36 30.05 -10.80
C ASP A 120 13.75 28.96 -9.91
N ILE A 121 12.65 29.26 -9.21
CA ILE A 121 11.94 28.28 -8.38
C ILE A 121 11.24 27.21 -9.23
N LEU A 122 10.89 27.53 -10.48
CA LEU A 122 10.15 26.62 -11.36
C LEU A 122 10.91 25.32 -11.57
N LEU A 123 12.17 25.43 -12.00
CA LEU A 123 13.00 24.26 -12.30
C LEU A 123 13.25 23.42 -11.04
N LYS A 124 13.49 24.06 -9.89
CA LYS A 124 13.76 23.39 -8.61
C LYS A 124 12.54 22.68 -8.04
N GLY A 125 11.38 23.33 -8.08
CA GLY A 125 10.13 22.75 -7.57
C GLY A 125 9.61 21.63 -8.46
N LEU A 126 9.64 21.83 -9.79
CA LEU A 126 9.22 20.82 -10.74
C LEU A 126 10.13 19.58 -10.70
N SER A 127 11.45 19.78 -10.60
CA SER A 127 12.38 18.65 -10.48
C SER A 127 12.16 17.86 -9.18
N ALA A 128 11.95 18.55 -8.05
CA ALA A 128 11.65 17.90 -6.78
C ALA A 128 10.33 17.12 -6.84
N PHE A 129 9.26 17.72 -7.36
CA PHE A 129 7.96 17.06 -7.53
C PHE A 129 8.07 15.82 -8.42
N LEU A 130 8.62 15.96 -9.63
CA LEU A 130 8.70 14.86 -10.59
C LEU A 130 9.59 13.73 -10.09
N PHE A 131 10.71 14.05 -9.44
CA PHE A 131 11.61 13.05 -8.89
C PHE A 131 10.89 12.22 -7.81
N VAL A 132 10.29 12.88 -6.82
CA VAL A 132 9.58 12.18 -5.74
C VAL A 132 8.38 11.40 -6.28
N PHE A 133 7.58 12.00 -7.16
CA PHE A 133 6.45 11.34 -7.80
C PHE A 133 6.88 10.08 -8.60
N ALA A 134 7.95 10.19 -9.40
CA ALA A 134 8.47 9.07 -10.17
C ALA A 134 9.03 7.96 -9.29
N THR A 135 9.61 8.28 -8.12
CA THR A 135 10.07 7.22 -7.20
C THR A 135 8.92 6.36 -6.69
N VAL A 136 7.73 6.94 -6.46
CA VAL A 136 6.55 6.15 -6.09
C VAL A 136 6.13 5.21 -7.21
N PHE A 137 6.14 5.69 -8.45
CA PHE A 137 5.85 4.86 -9.62
C PHE A 137 6.86 3.70 -9.77
N LEU A 138 8.16 3.98 -9.61
CA LEU A 138 9.22 2.99 -9.79
C LEU A 138 9.25 1.93 -8.67
N VAL A 139 8.90 2.32 -7.45
CA VAL A 139 8.89 1.42 -6.27
C VAL A 139 7.56 0.69 -6.12
N ASN A 140 6.53 1.09 -6.87
CA ASN A 140 5.22 0.45 -6.83
C ASN A 140 5.34 -1.04 -7.17
N ASN A 141 5.02 -1.91 -6.21
CA ASN A 141 4.95 -3.34 -6.42
C ASN A 141 3.53 -3.72 -6.83
N PRO A 142 3.36 -4.66 -7.77
CA PRO A 142 2.03 -5.15 -8.13
C PRO A 142 1.33 -5.73 -6.88
N THR A 143 0.06 -5.42 -6.73
CA THR A 143 -0.76 -5.92 -5.63
C THR A 143 -1.12 -7.39 -5.87
N LEU A 144 -1.08 -8.20 -4.82
CA LEU A 144 -1.47 -9.61 -4.90
C LEU A 144 -3.00 -9.74 -4.82
N GLU A 145 -3.66 -9.84 -5.97
CA GLU A 145 -5.11 -9.97 -6.04
C GLU A 145 -5.59 -11.41 -5.76
N ILE A 146 -5.86 -11.73 -4.49
CA ILE A 146 -6.41 -13.04 -4.09
C ILE A 146 -7.94 -13.00 -4.18
N LYS A 147 -8.49 -13.13 -5.40
CA LYS A 147 -9.94 -13.10 -5.68
C LYS A 147 -10.64 -14.47 -5.58
N HIS A 148 -9.91 -15.57 -5.75
CA HIS A 148 -10.47 -16.92 -5.84
C HIS A 148 -10.42 -17.67 -4.51
N GLN A 149 -11.24 -18.73 -4.38
CA GLN A 149 -11.26 -19.59 -3.19
C GLN A 149 -9.90 -20.24 -2.93
N TYR A 150 -9.23 -20.67 -4.01
CA TYR A 150 -7.88 -21.24 -3.99
C TYR A 150 -6.99 -20.44 -4.94
N THR A 151 -5.89 -19.89 -4.43
CA THR A 151 -4.90 -19.17 -5.24
C THR A 151 -3.50 -19.72 -4.98
N LEU A 152 -2.89 -20.31 -6.00
CA LEU A 152 -1.57 -20.94 -5.95
C LEU A 152 -0.51 -19.93 -6.41
N LEU A 153 0.46 -19.65 -5.54
CA LEU A 153 1.70 -18.99 -5.89
C LEU A 153 2.72 -20.03 -6.33
N TYR A 154 3.19 -19.90 -7.56
CA TYR A 154 4.15 -20.81 -8.17
C TYR A 154 5.33 -20.06 -8.78
N LEU A 155 6.41 -20.78 -9.09
CA LEU A 155 7.56 -20.25 -9.82
C LEU A 155 7.80 -21.10 -11.08
N PRO A 156 8.10 -20.51 -12.24
CA PRO A 156 8.41 -21.27 -13.45
C PRO A 156 9.64 -22.18 -13.24
N GLY A 157 9.53 -23.45 -13.63
CA GLY A 157 10.62 -24.44 -13.49
C GLY A 157 10.82 -25.02 -12.08
N CYS A 158 9.85 -24.83 -11.19
CA CYS A 158 9.84 -25.38 -9.83
C CYS A 158 9.21 -26.79 -9.80
N PRO A 159 9.97 -27.86 -9.46
CA PRO A 159 9.46 -29.24 -9.48
C PRO A 159 8.36 -29.48 -8.45
N HIS A 160 8.47 -28.90 -7.25
CA HIS A 160 7.44 -29.00 -6.20
C HIS A 160 6.14 -28.28 -6.59
N CYS A 161 6.26 -27.20 -7.37
CA CYS A 161 5.12 -26.44 -7.87
C CYS A 161 4.38 -27.24 -8.95
N GLU A 162 5.11 -27.83 -9.90
CA GLU A 162 4.54 -28.73 -10.92
C GLU A 162 3.88 -29.97 -10.30
N HIS A 163 4.47 -30.52 -9.23
CA HIS A 163 3.87 -31.62 -8.47
C HIS A 163 2.54 -31.22 -7.84
N THR A 164 2.51 -30.04 -7.21
CA THR A 164 1.31 -29.52 -6.55
C THR A 164 0.20 -29.19 -7.55
N GLU A 165 0.54 -28.62 -8.72
CA GLU A 165 -0.42 -28.37 -9.80
C GLU A 165 -1.09 -29.67 -10.26
N LYS A 166 -0.31 -30.72 -10.52
CA LYS A 166 -0.83 -32.04 -10.89
C LYS A 166 -1.75 -32.61 -9.81
N PHE A 167 -1.35 -32.54 -8.55
CA PHE A 167 -2.19 -33.01 -7.44
C PHE A 167 -3.53 -32.27 -7.38
N LEU A 168 -3.53 -30.94 -7.51
CA LEU A 168 -4.75 -30.12 -7.49
C LEU A 168 -5.65 -30.40 -8.69
N ASP A 169 -5.06 -30.62 -9.87
CA ASP A 169 -5.78 -30.98 -11.09
C ASP A 169 -6.42 -32.38 -10.96
N ASP A 170 -5.71 -33.37 -10.38
CA ASP A 170 -6.21 -34.73 -10.15
C ASP A 170 -7.44 -34.74 -9.22
N ILE A 171 -7.44 -33.90 -8.17
CA ILE A 171 -8.58 -33.73 -7.27
C ILE A 171 -9.64 -32.75 -7.80
N HIS A 172 -9.49 -32.28 -9.04
CA HIS A 172 -10.42 -31.40 -9.75
C HIS A 172 -10.73 -30.09 -8.99
N VAL A 173 -9.75 -29.54 -8.26
CA VAL A 173 -9.92 -28.26 -7.56
C VAL A 173 -9.71 -27.11 -8.53
N LYS A 174 -10.67 -26.18 -8.59
CA LYS A 174 -10.53 -24.95 -9.36
C LYS A 174 -9.69 -23.93 -8.59
N TYR A 175 -8.47 -23.65 -9.06
CA TYR A 175 -7.58 -22.64 -8.48
C TYR A 175 -7.13 -21.61 -9.51
N ASN A 176 -6.74 -20.43 -9.01
CA ASN A 176 -6.05 -19.42 -9.81
C ASN A 176 -4.55 -19.52 -9.58
N LYS A 177 -3.73 -19.36 -10.62
CA LYS A 177 -2.28 -19.44 -10.53
C LYS A 177 -1.63 -18.07 -10.74
N ILE A 178 -0.78 -17.67 -9.80
CA ILE A 178 -0.06 -16.39 -9.83
C ILE A 178 1.44 -16.69 -9.76
N ASN A 179 2.20 -16.11 -10.68
CA ASN A 179 3.65 -16.24 -10.66
C ASN A 179 4.24 -15.39 -9.52
N ALA A 180 4.88 -16.07 -8.59
CA ALA A 180 5.48 -15.48 -7.40
C ALA A 180 6.65 -14.53 -7.72
N SER A 181 7.31 -14.69 -8.88
CA SER A 181 8.45 -13.83 -9.28
C SER A 181 8.06 -12.35 -9.35
N HIS A 182 6.84 -12.05 -9.80
CA HIS A 182 6.35 -10.67 -9.93
C HIS A 182 5.99 -10.03 -8.59
N HIS A 183 5.83 -10.82 -7.53
CA HIS A 183 5.36 -10.37 -6.22
C HIS A 183 6.34 -10.73 -5.09
N LYS A 184 7.57 -11.10 -5.43
CA LYS A 184 8.58 -11.63 -4.50
C LYS A 184 8.78 -10.77 -3.25
N GLY A 185 8.91 -9.45 -3.43
CA GLY A 185 9.10 -8.52 -2.32
C GLY A 185 7.93 -8.49 -1.33
N LEU A 186 6.70 -8.57 -1.85
CA LEU A 186 5.48 -8.63 -1.03
C LEU A 186 5.33 -9.99 -0.33
N ILE A 187 5.63 -11.09 -1.02
CA ILE A 187 5.54 -12.43 -0.45
C ILE A 187 6.57 -12.59 0.68
N MET A 188 7.80 -12.12 0.48
CA MET A 188 8.86 -12.14 1.48
C MET A 188 8.54 -11.27 2.71
N SER A 189 7.90 -10.11 2.53
CA SER A 189 7.52 -9.26 3.66
C SER A 189 6.43 -9.89 4.53
N MET A 190 5.67 -10.86 4.01
CA MET A 190 4.73 -11.69 4.77
C MET A 190 5.43 -12.84 5.52
N GLY A 191 6.76 -12.96 5.42
CA GLY A 191 7.53 -14.05 6.03
C GLY A 191 7.48 -15.35 5.24
N ILE A 192 7.05 -15.31 3.98
CA ILE A 192 6.99 -16.47 3.09
C ILE A 192 8.21 -16.42 2.18
N ASP A 193 9.13 -17.36 2.35
CA ASP A 193 10.40 -17.42 1.62
C ASP A 193 10.51 -18.64 0.68
N GLU A 194 9.48 -19.48 0.64
CA GLU A 194 9.42 -20.69 -0.19
C GLU A 194 8.11 -20.82 -0.99
N VAL A 195 8.18 -21.57 -2.10
CA VAL A 195 7.06 -21.94 -2.97
C VAL A 195 7.03 -23.46 -3.19
N PRO A 196 5.87 -24.10 -3.48
CA PRO A 196 4.55 -23.52 -3.74
C PRO A 196 3.81 -23.03 -2.49
N VAL A 197 2.94 -22.03 -2.65
CA VAL A 197 2.08 -21.52 -1.57
C VAL A 197 0.64 -21.42 -2.03
N LEU A 198 -0.29 -22.02 -1.28
CA LEU A 198 -1.72 -21.96 -1.55
C LEU A 198 -2.42 -21.05 -0.53
N PHE A 199 -3.05 -20.00 -1.04
CA PHE A 199 -3.99 -19.19 -0.27
C PHE A 199 -5.39 -19.79 -0.40
N VAL A 200 -5.97 -20.13 0.74
CA VAL A 200 -7.35 -20.60 0.86
C VAL A 200 -8.18 -19.48 1.49
N ARG A 201 -9.20 -19.01 0.79
CA ARG A 201 -10.12 -18.00 1.31
C ARG A 201 -11.10 -18.63 2.30
N GLU A 202 -11.10 -18.11 3.52
CA GLU A 202 -12.05 -18.49 4.58
C GLU A 202 -13.00 -17.30 4.88
N PRO A 203 -14.14 -17.53 5.58
CA PRO A 203 -15.13 -16.47 5.85
C PRO A 203 -14.58 -15.24 6.59
N TYR A 204 -13.52 -15.42 7.39
CA TYR A 204 -12.94 -14.38 8.24
C TYR A 204 -11.45 -14.12 7.96
N GLY A 205 -10.94 -14.54 6.79
CA GLY A 205 -9.55 -14.31 6.44
C GLY A 205 -9.00 -15.26 5.38
N TYR A 206 -7.69 -15.44 5.40
CA TYR A 206 -6.99 -16.35 4.52
C TYR A 206 -6.20 -17.35 5.34
N LYS A 207 -6.29 -18.62 4.95
CA LYS A 207 -5.37 -19.66 5.40
C LYS A 207 -4.27 -19.80 4.38
N VAL A 208 -3.03 -19.71 4.83
CA VAL A 208 -1.83 -19.80 3.98
C VAL A 208 -1.20 -21.16 4.21
N LEU A 209 -1.06 -21.95 3.15
CA LEU A 209 -0.42 -23.26 3.15
C LEU A 209 0.89 -23.14 2.38
N VAL A 210 2.01 -23.39 3.05
CA VAL A 210 3.36 -23.24 2.49
C VAL A 210 3.97 -24.62 2.30
N GLY A 211 4.48 -24.89 1.10
CA GLY A 211 5.07 -26.18 0.71
C GLY A 211 4.05 -27.18 0.16
N SER A 212 4.52 -28.11 -0.68
CA SER A 212 3.69 -29.14 -1.32
C SER A 212 3.01 -30.06 -0.31
N ASP A 213 3.75 -30.51 0.71
CA ASP A 213 3.26 -31.44 1.74
C ASP A 213 2.09 -30.85 2.56
N SER A 214 2.18 -29.57 2.91
CA SER A 214 1.15 -28.84 3.65
C SER A 214 -0.13 -28.68 2.83
N ILE A 215 0.02 -28.48 1.51
CA ILE A 215 -1.11 -28.38 0.58
C ILE A 215 -1.81 -29.74 0.43
N GLU A 216 -1.04 -30.80 0.20
CA GLU A 216 -1.59 -32.15 0.05
C GLU A 216 -2.30 -32.64 1.32
N SER A 217 -1.66 -32.44 2.48
CA SER A 217 -2.23 -32.85 3.77
C SER A 217 -3.54 -32.12 4.08
N PHE A 218 -3.66 -30.85 3.71
CA PHE A 218 -4.90 -30.08 3.86
C PHE A 218 -6.07 -30.73 3.11
N PHE A 219 -5.89 -31.09 1.83
CA PHE A 219 -6.95 -31.73 1.05
C PHE A 219 -7.20 -33.18 1.50
N LYS A 220 -6.17 -33.98 1.79
CA LYS A 220 -6.33 -35.36 2.28
C LYS A 220 -7.10 -35.39 3.62
N ASN A 221 -6.84 -34.45 4.52
CA ASN A 221 -7.56 -34.34 5.79
C ASN A 221 -8.97 -33.79 5.62
N THR A 222 -9.20 -32.91 4.65
CA THR A 222 -10.54 -32.41 4.31
C THR A 222 -11.40 -33.50 3.67
N THR A 223 -10.84 -34.36 2.81
CA THR A 223 -11.53 -35.54 2.26
C THR A 223 -11.86 -36.54 3.37
N LYS A 224 -10.96 -36.75 4.33
CA LYS A 224 -11.21 -37.59 5.52
C LYS A 224 -12.23 -36.98 6.47
N SER A 225 -12.26 -35.65 6.65
CA SER A 225 -13.25 -35.00 7.51
C SER A 225 -14.64 -34.98 6.86
N LEU A 226 -14.73 -34.86 5.54
CA LEU A 226 -15.99 -35.03 4.79
C LEU A 226 -16.52 -36.47 4.85
N GLN A 227 -15.65 -37.48 4.90
CA GLN A 227 -16.05 -38.88 5.12
C GLN A 227 -16.39 -39.19 6.59
N ASN A 228 -15.75 -38.53 7.57
CA ASN A 228 -16.00 -38.74 8.99
C ASN A 228 -17.08 -37.81 9.59
N GLN A 229 -17.60 -36.83 8.86
CA GLN A 229 -18.71 -35.97 9.31
C GLN A 229 -20.09 -36.64 9.27
N GLN A 230 -20.15 -37.94 8.98
CA GLN A 230 -21.29 -38.79 9.34
C GLN A 230 -21.22 -39.35 10.78
N ALA A 231 -20.22 -38.95 11.59
CA ALA A 231 -20.15 -39.30 13.01
C ALA A 231 -19.49 -38.23 13.91
N SER A 232 -20.28 -37.25 14.37
CA SER A 232 -20.17 -36.46 15.63
C SER A 232 -18.92 -35.57 15.93
N PRO A 233 -19.02 -34.55 16.82
CA PRO A 233 -18.31 -33.28 16.63
C PRO A 233 -17.19 -32.93 17.65
N ARG A 234 -16.36 -31.96 17.21
CA ARG A 234 -15.45 -31.01 17.92
C ARG A 234 -14.08 -31.51 18.42
N ALA A 235 -13.03 -30.86 17.91
CA ALA A 235 -12.05 -30.11 18.72
C ALA A 235 -11.25 -29.14 17.82
N LEU A 236 -11.08 -27.92 18.31
CA LEU A 236 -10.29 -26.82 17.74
C LEU A 236 -8.88 -26.91 18.33
N ASP A 237 -7.82 -26.94 17.51
CA ASP A 237 -6.47 -26.65 18.04
C ASP A 237 -5.53 -26.04 16.98
N ASN A 238 -5.28 -24.74 17.20
CA ASN A 238 -4.03 -23.99 17.23
C ASN A 238 -2.90 -24.24 16.21
N ASN A 239 -2.63 -23.15 15.47
CA ASN A 239 -1.37 -22.69 14.88
C ASN A 239 -0.15 -23.60 15.05
N SER A 240 0.12 -24.39 14.00
CA SER A 240 1.46 -24.85 13.66
C SER A 240 1.74 -24.46 12.22
N LEU A 241 2.66 -23.52 12.02
CA LEU A 241 3.26 -23.25 10.72
C LEU A 241 4.14 -24.48 10.38
N ASN A 242 3.56 -25.47 9.70
CA ASN A 242 4.31 -26.61 9.20
C ASN A 242 5.02 -26.17 7.91
N ILE A 243 6.34 -26.00 8.04
CA ILE A 243 7.26 -25.76 6.92
C ILE A 243 7.57 -27.15 6.33
N GLY A 244 6.89 -27.50 5.24
CA GLY A 244 7.11 -28.72 4.45
C GLY A 244 7.93 -28.41 3.19
N GLY A 245 8.18 -29.40 2.33
CA GLY A 245 9.08 -29.24 1.17
C GLY A 245 8.74 -28.05 0.26
N GLY A 246 9.72 -27.16 0.05
CA GLY A 246 9.60 -25.94 -0.76
C GLY A 246 10.89 -25.57 -1.50
N CYS A 247 10.78 -24.73 -2.53
CA CYS A 247 11.91 -24.09 -3.20
C CYS A 247 12.02 -22.63 -2.73
N GLN A 248 13.21 -22.20 -2.32
CA GLN A 248 13.41 -20.85 -1.80
C GLN A 248 13.34 -19.78 -2.89
N LEU A 249 12.61 -18.70 -2.61
CA LEU A 249 12.43 -17.53 -3.48
C LEU A 249 13.72 -16.71 -3.65
N ASN A 250 14.72 -16.89 -2.79
CA ASN A 250 15.95 -16.08 -2.77
C ASN A 250 16.97 -16.41 -3.88
N ASN A 251 16.88 -17.56 -4.54
CA ASN A 251 17.87 -17.99 -5.54
C ASN A 251 17.48 -17.57 -6.96
N ILE A 252 18.12 -16.52 -7.48
CA ILE A 252 17.83 -15.92 -8.80
C ILE A 252 18.33 -16.80 -9.97
N PHE A 253 19.24 -17.75 -9.77
CA PHE A 253 19.65 -18.74 -10.78
C PHE A 253 20.26 -19.96 -10.09
N GLY A 254 19.46 -20.93 -9.66
CA GLY A 254 20.01 -22.16 -9.09
C GLY A 254 19.02 -22.90 -8.21
N SER A 255 18.63 -24.09 -8.67
CA SER A 255 17.87 -25.09 -7.96
C SER A 255 18.56 -25.48 -6.64
N SER A 256 18.17 -24.81 -5.56
CA SER A 256 18.25 -25.39 -4.22
C SER A 256 16.82 -25.54 -3.73
N CYS A 257 16.15 -26.57 -4.25
CA CYS A 257 14.92 -27.07 -3.68
C CYS A 257 15.36 -28.09 -2.62
N SER A 258 14.83 -27.97 -1.39
CA SER A 258 14.99 -29.06 -0.45
C SER A 258 14.33 -30.30 -1.03
N LYS A 259 15.00 -31.44 -0.91
CA LYS A 259 14.38 -32.74 -1.15
C LYS A 259 13.31 -32.99 -0.11
#